data_AF-A0A8B0SIX2-F1
#
_entry.id   AF-A0A8B0SIX2-F1
#
_cell.length_a   1.000
_cell.length_b   1.000
_cell.length_c   1.000
_cell.angle_alpha   90.00
_cell.angle_beta   90.00
_cell.angle_gamma   90.00
#
_symmetry.space_group_name_H-M   'P 1'
#
loop_
_entity.id
_entity.type
_entity.pdbx_description
1 polymer ?
#
loop_
_entity_poly.entity_id
_entity_poly.type
_entity_poly.pdbx_seq_one_letter_code
_entity_poly.pdbx_strand_id
1 'polypeptide(L)'
;MTEEKKAAPDLPSASAEIKGQTAAPVSGTGTPDAAATSKEQAQSKIENSMDNIEIIQQTLESLRTEIDNSKEDATLNRSSMDTIKNGLEQIDTKLKEAYSGLDTSRNNITSNTTDIEKLKTDLLALSRDVRTNASDIYSQKSLIEGNATRLYEILITIADLTKQLETLQGSETKVADQKQEEQTTLMKSLNRLWTLLAIVLVFLTPLAYVLTSSREHYKPLPDGTPQHQGVLLVCLGAFLGYFLVGFGLMFGTSAGGWIGTSSYLLSNDVADPNQAPLFPFAEFVLYQAGFTMLATLIIYSAIGKQLSAASHLLLAAFVGIILVPVFGHWAWAGQFIPGNKGWLEAAGFMDAAGSTTIHSVAAWFAFVLVWKLGRQHTEQASATKANDDAAYSSSAVLFLWLSWLGFTTGTLPISGNQIGSTMLNVVLAAAAAGLVAFLHYSFFHTGKGMIARALGGFVTGLVAVAASAHSLLFMEALVVGISAGLIHNLAFSMLRKQFLTQAWQSRAAYLVAIHGVGGVWGSLCVALLGSEGMFAMPNVALLLYQLQGIAVGLVYSVVLAQAAWMLLAFRQRTPIVAN
;
A
#
# COMPACT_ATOMS: atom_id res chain seq x y z
N MET A 1 71.22 -35.30 -32.95
CA MET A 1 71.56 -36.73 -32.82
C MET A 1 71.65 -37.30 -34.22
N THR A 2 72.86 -37.57 -34.70
CA THR A 2 73.10 -38.56 -35.76
C THR A 2 73.43 -39.90 -35.11
N GLU A 3 73.10 -41.00 -35.79
CA GLU A 3 73.17 -42.35 -35.26
C GLU A 3 74.59 -42.79 -34.85
N GLU A 4 74.70 -43.47 -33.71
CA GLU A 4 75.72 -44.49 -33.52
C GLU A 4 75.12 -45.84 -33.92
N LYS A 5 75.81 -46.62 -34.77
CA LYS A 5 75.32 -47.95 -35.18
C LYS A 5 76.47 -48.95 -35.28
N LYS A 6 76.53 -49.85 -34.30
CA LYS A 6 77.34 -51.07 -34.34
C LYS A 6 76.95 -51.94 -35.54
N ALA A 7 77.90 -52.73 -36.07
CA ALA A 7 77.70 -54.16 -36.30
C ALA A 7 78.99 -54.89 -36.72
N ALA A 8 79.39 -55.90 -35.94
CA ALA A 8 80.05 -57.14 -36.37
C ALA A 8 80.14 -58.11 -35.16
N PRO A 9 80.10 -59.45 -35.31
CA PRO A 9 79.70 -60.24 -36.49
C PRO A 9 78.59 -61.29 -36.21
N ASP A 10 77.92 -61.70 -37.28
CA ASP A 10 77.54 -63.07 -37.70
C ASP A 10 76.99 -64.17 -36.74
N LEU A 11 75.79 -64.66 -37.14
CA LEU A 11 75.44 -66.09 -37.35
C LEU A 11 75.25 -67.03 -36.11
N PRO A 12 74.58 -68.20 -36.25
CA PRO A 12 74.15 -68.90 -37.47
C PRO A 12 72.64 -69.17 -37.64
N SER A 13 72.31 -69.81 -38.75
CA SER A 13 70.95 -70.10 -39.26
C SER A 13 70.52 -71.57 -39.14
N ALA A 14 69.24 -71.80 -38.87
CA ALA A 14 68.44 -72.95 -39.34
C ALA A 14 66.95 -72.55 -39.22
N SER A 15 66.01 -72.68 -40.17
CA SER A 15 65.72 -73.66 -41.23
C SER A 15 65.41 -75.07 -40.69
N ALA A 16 64.23 -75.67 -40.89
CA ALA A 16 63.02 -75.18 -41.55
C ALA A 16 61.83 -76.09 -41.16
N GLU A 17 60.61 -75.71 -41.58
CA GLU A 17 59.47 -76.62 -41.81
C GLU A 17 58.89 -77.37 -40.56
N ILE A 18 57.69 -77.96 -40.59
CA ILE A 18 56.67 -78.03 -41.66
C ILE A 18 55.24 -77.81 -41.11
N LYS A 19 54.27 -77.71 -42.02
CA LYS A 19 52.81 -77.64 -41.78
C LYS A 19 52.36 -78.66 -40.70
N GLY A 20 51.42 -78.38 -39.81
CA GLY A 20 50.28 -77.45 -39.94
C GLY A 20 49.03 -78.20 -40.43
N GLN A 21 47.83 -77.69 -40.14
CA GLN A 21 46.57 -78.42 -40.32
C GLN A 21 46.54 -79.72 -39.48
N THR A 22 45.50 -80.54 -39.55
CA THR A 22 44.32 -80.43 -38.69
C THR A 22 44.32 -81.64 -37.68
N ALA A 23 45.48 -82.01 -37.01
CA ALA A 23 45.75 -83.23 -36.10
C ALA A 23 46.97 -83.18 -35.00
N ALA A 24 47.58 -84.30 -34.46
CA ALA A 24 48.41 -84.40 -33.17
C ALA A 24 49.58 -85.51 -32.94
N PRO A 25 50.44 -85.55 -31.83
CA PRO A 25 51.77 -86.31 -31.63
C PRO A 25 52.19 -87.05 -30.24
N VAL A 26 53.32 -87.86 -30.10
CA VAL A 26 53.88 -88.51 -28.79
C VAL A 26 55.33 -89.25 -28.75
N SER A 27 55.96 -89.58 -27.56
CA SER A 27 57.10 -90.57 -27.13
C SER A 27 58.67 -90.27 -27.26
N GLY A 28 59.79 -90.89 -26.71
CA GLY A 28 60.32 -91.94 -25.70
C GLY A 28 61.83 -92.45 -26.02
N THR A 29 62.84 -93.17 -25.36
CA THR A 29 63.49 -93.72 -24.04
C THR A 29 64.99 -94.27 -24.33
N GLY A 30 66.04 -94.89 -23.63
CA GLY A 30 66.65 -95.48 -22.34
C GLY A 30 68.13 -96.15 -22.58
N THR A 31 69.11 -96.79 -21.83
CA THR A 31 69.63 -97.23 -20.42
C THR A 31 71.12 -97.93 -20.35
N PRO A 32 71.92 -98.14 -19.21
CA PRO A 32 73.44 -98.53 -19.10
C PRO A 32 74.08 -99.55 -17.97
N ASP A 33 75.42 -99.99 -17.93
CA ASP A 33 76.18 -100.88 -16.87
C ASP A 33 77.82 -101.14 -16.87
N ALA A 34 78.50 -101.80 -15.83
CA ALA A 34 79.79 -102.71 -15.72
C ALA A 34 81.23 -102.42 -14.98
N ALA A 35 82.04 -103.40 -14.34
CA ALA A 35 83.47 -103.29 -13.69
C ALA A 35 84.38 -104.54 -13.09
N ALA A 36 85.72 -104.40 -12.66
CA ALA A 36 86.67 -105.09 -11.59
C ALA A 36 87.90 -106.18 -11.78
N THR A 37 89.01 -106.35 -10.88
CA THR A 37 89.94 -107.61 -10.52
C THR A 37 91.53 -107.61 -10.00
N SER A 38 91.98 -108.41 -8.92
CA SER A 38 93.23 -109.30 -8.43
C SER A 38 94.82 -109.01 -8.04
N LYS A 39 95.51 -109.76 -7.05
CA LYS A 39 96.65 -109.53 -5.99
C LYS A 39 98.05 -108.83 -6.18
N GLU A 40 99.22 -109.43 -6.49
CA GLU A 40 100.54 -108.68 -6.38
C GLU A 40 100.62 -107.58 -7.47
N GLN A 41 100.11 -107.91 -8.66
CA GLN A 41 99.71 -106.91 -9.66
C GLN A 41 98.62 -105.96 -9.14
N ALA A 42 97.67 -106.39 -8.30
CA ALA A 42 96.78 -105.45 -7.61
C ALA A 42 97.50 -104.59 -6.60
N GLN A 43 98.61 -104.98 -5.97
CA GLN A 43 99.29 -104.13 -4.99
C GLN A 43 99.92 -102.93 -5.70
N SER A 44 100.64 -103.16 -6.81
CA SER A 44 101.10 -102.08 -7.70
C SER A 44 99.95 -101.30 -8.36
N LYS A 45 98.84 -101.96 -8.75
CA LYS A 45 97.64 -101.24 -9.23
C LYS A 45 96.92 -100.47 -8.13
N ILE A 46 97.02 -100.88 -6.85
CA ILE A 46 96.43 -100.22 -5.69
C ILE A 46 97.24 -98.98 -5.36
N GLU A 47 98.58 -99.04 -5.35
CA GLU A 47 99.43 -97.86 -5.24
C GLU A 47 99.14 -96.88 -6.38
N ASN A 48 99.19 -97.33 -7.64
CA ASN A 48 98.78 -96.48 -8.78
C ASN A 48 97.33 -95.96 -8.66
N SER A 49 96.39 -96.72 -8.07
CA SER A 49 95.02 -96.25 -7.84
C SER A 49 94.93 -95.25 -6.69
N MET A 50 95.76 -95.37 -5.66
CA MET A 50 95.85 -94.46 -4.53
C MET A 50 96.46 -93.12 -4.97
N ASP A 51 97.53 -93.13 -5.75
CA ASP A 51 98.11 -91.92 -6.35
C ASP A 51 97.09 -91.22 -7.26
N ASN A 52 96.37 -91.98 -8.10
CA ASN A 52 95.28 -91.43 -8.92
C ASN A 52 94.11 -90.91 -8.05
N ILE A 53 93.77 -91.57 -6.95
CA ILE A 53 92.73 -91.11 -6.00
C ILE A 53 93.18 -89.81 -5.31
N GLU A 54 94.45 -89.68 -4.91
CA GLU A 54 94.97 -88.46 -4.30
C GLU A 54 94.98 -87.30 -5.30
N ILE A 55 95.43 -87.53 -6.54
CA ILE A 55 95.35 -86.55 -7.62
C ILE A 55 93.88 -86.14 -7.89
N ILE A 56 92.94 -87.09 -7.90
CA ILE A 56 91.50 -86.83 -8.03
C ILE A 56 90.96 -86.03 -6.85
N GLN A 57 91.40 -86.32 -5.62
CA GLN A 57 91.02 -85.57 -4.41
C GLN A 57 91.56 -84.13 -4.43
N GLN A 58 92.84 -83.93 -4.75
CA GLN A 58 93.43 -82.60 -4.90
C GLN A 58 92.74 -81.80 -6.03
N THR A 59 92.39 -82.47 -7.14
CA THR A 59 91.62 -81.86 -8.25
C THR A 59 90.20 -81.50 -7.80
N LEU A 60 89.52 -82.34 -7.01
CA LEU A 60 88.20 -82.06 -6.45
C LEU A 60 88.23 -80.90 -5.44
N GLU A 61 89.24 -80.81 -4.58
CA GLU A 61 89.40 -79.71 -3.62
C GLU A 61 89.66 -78.37 -4.37
N SER A 62 90.48 -78.41 -5.42
CA SER A 62 90.71 -77.27 -6.32
C SER A 62 89.42 -76.84 -7.03
N LEU A 63 88.72 -77.77 -7.69
CA LEU A 63 87.45 -77.50 -8.38
C LEU A 63 86.38 -77.00 -7.41
N ARG A 64 86.34 -77.51 -6.17
CA ARG A 64 85.41 -77.03 -5.14
C ARG A 64 85.70 -75.58 -4.75
N THR A 65 86.98 -75.26 -4.55
CA THR A 65 87.43 -73.89 -4.25
C THR A 65 87.08 -72.93 -5.40
N GLU A 66 87.31 -73.36 -6.65
CA GLU A 66 86.94 -72.60 -7.85
C GLU A 66 85.42 -72.41 -7.99
N ILE A 67 84.63 -73.44 -7.69
CA ILE A 67 83.15 -73.39 -7.65
C ILE A 67 82.64 -72.45 -6.56
N ASP A 68 83.24 -72.44 -5.37
CA ASP A 68 82.81 -71.58 -4.27
C ASP A 68 83.21 -70.11 -4.51
N ASN A 69 84.40 -69.84 -5.05
CA ASN A 69 84.78 -68.52 -5.55
C ASN A 69 83.83 -68.03 -6.66
N SER A 70 83.50 -68.91 -7.62
CA SER A 70 82.58 -68.59 -8.73
C SER A 70 81.17 -68.25 -8.25
N LYS A 71 80.71 -68.81 -7.12
CA LYS A 71 79.44 -68.41 -6.48
C LYS A 71 79.54 -67.01 -5.88
N GLU A 72 80.65 -66.68 -5.22
CA GLU A 72 80.85 -65.34 -4.65
C GLU A 72 80.86 -64.29 -5.77
N ASP A 73 81.64 -64.50 -6.83
CA ASP A 73 81.63 -63.69 -8.06
C ASP A 73 80.21 -63.58 -8.66
N ALA A 74 79.44 -64.66 -8.72
CA ALA A 74 78.07 -64.63 -9.22
C ALA A 74 77.14 -63.78 -8.33
N THR A 75 77.31 -63.79 -7.01
CA THR A 75 76.53 -62.91 -6.10
C THR A 75 76.96 -61.43 -6.21
N LEU A 76 78.25 -61.16 -6.38
CA LEU A 76 78.80 -59.81 -6.50
C LEU A 76 78.42 -59.18 -7.86
N ASN A 77 78.45 -59.97 -8.94
CA ASN A 77 77.89 -59.59 -10.24
C ASN A 77 76.38 -59.33 -10.16
N ARG A 78 75.61 -60.14 -9.40
CA ARG A 78 74.17 -59.92 -9.21
C ARG A 78 73.88 -58.60 -8.48
N SER A 79 74.60 -58.32 -7.38
CA SER A 79 74.49 -57.04 -6.67
C SER A 79 74.86 -55.84 -7.56
N SER A 80 75.85 -56.03 -8.44
CA SER A 80 76.23 -55.02 -9.45
C SER A 80 75.13 -54.82 -10.50
N MET A 81 74.48 -55.90 -10.98
CA MET A 81 73.33 -55.81 -11.88
C MET A 81 72.13 -55.10 -11.23
N ASP A 82 71.80 -55.41 -9.98
CA ASP A 82 70.71 -54.74 -9.25
C ASP A 82 71.01 -53.24 -9.05
N THR A 83 72.27 -52.89 -8.76
CA THR A 83 72.73 -51.50 -8.68
C THR A 83 72.62 -50.78 -10.03
N ILE A 84 73.03 -51.41 -11.12
CA ILE A 84 72.90 -50.88 -12.48
C ILE A 84 71.42 -50.70 -12.86
N LYS A 85 70.56 -51.67 -12.54
CA LYS A 85 69.11 -51.60 -12.77
C LYS A 85 68.48 -50.42 -12.05
N ASN A 86 68.79 -50.23 -10.76
CA ASN A 86 68.31 -49.09 -9.98
C ASN A 86 68.81 -47.74 -10.55
N GLY A 87 70.05 -47.70 -11.05
CA GLY A 87 70.59 -46.54 -11.76
C GLY A 87 69.85 -46.24 -13.08
N LEU A 88 69.54 -47.27 -13.87
CA LEU A 88 68.76 -47.14 -15.10
C LEU A 88 67.33 -46.64 -14.84
N GLU A 89 66.67 -47.11 -13.78
CA GLU A 89 65.33 -46.64 -13.39
C GLU A 89 65.32 -45.17 -12.95
N GLN A 90 66.38 -44.70 -12.26
CA GLN A 90 66.56 -43.28 -11.97
C GLN A 90 66.83 -42.43 -13.22
N ILE A 91 67.60 -42.97 -14.19
CA ILE A 91 67.90 -42.29 -15.46
C ILE A 91 66.63 -42.19 -16.33
N ASP A 92 65.84 -43.25 -16.43
CA ASP A 92 64.54 -43.26 -17.13
C ASP A 92 63.55 -42.26 -16.49
N THR A 93 63.49 -42.20 -15.15
CA THR A 93 62.67 -41.21 -14.44
C THR A 93 63.09 -39.78 -14.79
N LYS A 94 64.38 -39.46 -14.71
CA LYS A 94 64.92 -38.13 -15.08
C LYS A 94 64.75 -37.80 -16.56
N LEU A 95 64.81 -38.79 -17.45
CA LEU A 95 64.50 -38.61 -18.87
C LEU A 95 63.03 -38.23 -19.07
N LYS A 96 62.09 -38.89 -18.39
CA LYS A 96 60.66 -38.55 -18.44
C LYS A 96 60.37 -37.14 -17.92
N GLU A 97 60.99 -36.75 -16.81
CA GLU A 97 60.94 -35.37 -16.29
C GLU A 97 61.49 -34.36 -17.31
N ALA A 98 62.67 -34.63 -17.90
CA ALA A 98 63.28 -33.76 -18.90
C ALA A 98 62.44 -33.65 -20.18
N TYR A 99 61.82 -34.73 -20.65
CA TYR A 99 60.88 -34.70 -21.78
C TYR A 99 59.63 -33.87 -21.47
N SER A 100 59.06 -33.98 -20.27
CA SER A 100 57.92 -33.17 -19.84
C SER A 100 58.27 -31.68 -19.74
N GLY A 101 59.45 -31.34 -19.22
CA GLY A 101 59.96 -29.96 -19.21
C GLY A 101 60.22 -29.42 -20.62
N LEU A 102 60.78 -30.24 -21.52
CA LEU A 102 61.02 -29.88 -22.92
C LEU A 102 59.71 -29.61 -23.67
N ASP A 103 58.68 -30.44 -23.48
CA ASP A 103 57.38 -30.27 -24.14
C ASP A 103 56.63 -29.05 -23.58
N THR A 104 56.71 -28.81 -22.27
CA THR A 104 56.24 -27.57 -21.64
C THR A 104 56.90 -26.33 -22.27
N SER A 105 58.22 -26.37 -22.46
CA SER A 105 58.99 -25.29 -23.11
C SER A 105 58.60 -25.11 -24.59
N ARG A 106 58.40 -26.22 -25.32
CA ARG A 106 57.88 -26.21 -26.71
C ARG A 106 56.52 -25.52 -26.79
N ASN A 107 55.58 -25.88 -25.92
CA ASN A 107 54.24 -25.30 -25.91
C ASN A 107 54.26 -23.79 -25.59
N ASN A 108 55.12 -23.36 -24.65
CA ASN A 108 55.35 -21.95 -24.36
C ASN A 108 55.94 -21.19 -25.58
N ILE A 109 56.92 -21.78 -26.28
CA ILE A 109 57.50 -21.20 -27.51
C ILE A 109 56.43 -21.09 -28.61
N THR A 110 55.56 -22.08 -28.77
CA THR A 110 54.46 -22.05 -29.75
C THR A 110 53.42 -20.96 -29.42
N SER A 111 53.06 -20.79 -28.15
CA SER A 111 52.20 -19.67 -27.73
C SER A 111 52.85 -18.33 -28.04
N ASN A 112 54.07 -18.10 -27.55
CA ASN A 112 54.79 -16.85 -27.77
C ASN A 112 54.97 -16.52 -29.27
N THR A 113 55.17 -17.53 -30.13
CA THR A 113 55.25 -17.34 -31.58
C THR A 113 53.91 -16.87 -32.17
N THR A 114 52.80 -17.41 -31.66
CA THR A 114 51.44 -17.00 -32.06
C THR A 114 51.14 -15.57 -31.60
N ASP A 115 51.51 -15.23 -30.37
CA ASP A 115 51.35 -13.88 -29.81
C ASP A 115 52.22 -12.84 -30.54
N ILE A 116 53.42 -13.20 -30.98
CA ILE A 116 54.31 -12.35 -31.78
C ILE A 116 53.73 -12.09 -33.18
N GLU A 117 53.22 -13.11 -33.88
CA GLU A 117 52.60 -12.92 -35.20
C GLU A 117 51.28 -12.13 -35.10
N LYS A 118 50.54 -12.27 -33.98
CA LYS A 118 49.41 -11.39 -33.68
C LYS A 118 49.86 -9.94 -33.47
N LEU A 119 50.82 -9.69 -32.56
CA LEU A 119 51.38 -8.34 -32.30
C LEU A 119 51.92 -7.67 -33.58
N LYS A 120 52.56 -8.44 -34.45
CA LYS A 120 53.04 -8.01 -35.78
C LYS A 120 51.88 -7.65 -36.72
N THR A 121 50.79 -8.42 -36.70
CA THR A 121 49.57 -8.12 -37.46
C THR A 121 48.88 -6.86 -36.95
N ASP A 122 48.74 -6.73 -35.63
CA ASP A 122 48.16 -5.56 -34.96
C ASP A 122 49.02 -4.30 -35.20
N LEU A 123 50.35 -4.42 -35.19
CA LEU A 123 51.28 -3.33 -35.54
C LEU A 123 51.18 -2.94 -37.02
N LEU A 124 50.96 -3.90 -37.93
CA LEU A 124 50.72 -3.64 -39.36
C LEU A 124 49.32 -3.08 -39.64
N ALA A 125 48.33 -3.32 -38.77
CA ALA A 125 47.06 -2.59 -38.77
C ALA A 125 47.28 -1.15 -38.30
N LEU A 126 47.81 -0.95 -37.09
CA LEU A 126 48.10 0.36 -36.51
C LEU A 126 48.96 1.25 -37.42
N SER A 127 49.96 0.68 -38.11
CA SER A 127 50.81 1.40 -39.07
C SER A 127 50.03 1.87 -40.32
N ARG A 128 49.04 1.09 -40.79
CA ARG A 128 48.10 1.53 -41.83
C ARG A 128 47.15 2.59 -41.28
N ASP A 129 46.57 2.37 -40.11
CA ASP A 129 45.57 3.27 -39.50
C ASP A 129 46.17 4.63 -39.16
N VAL A 130 47.42 4.69 -38.68
CA VAL A 130 48.18 5.94 -38.49
C VAL A 130 48.44 6.64 -39.83
N ARG A 131 48.67 5.90 -40.92
CA ARG A 131 48.89 6.46 -42.27
C ARG A 131 47.59 6.98 -42.89
N THR A 132 46.48 6.28 -42.68
CA THR A 132 45.12 6.72 -43.03
C THR A 132 44.76 7.97 -42.23
N ASN A 133 44.92 7.96 -40.90
CA ASN A 133 44.69 9.13 -40.04
C ASN A 133 45.57 10.32 -40.42
N ALA A 134 46.82 10.11 -40.86
CA ALA A 134 47.66 11.20 -41.36
C ALA A 134 47.11 11.79 -42.68
N SER A 135 46.68 10.94 -43.62
CA SER A 135 45.97 11.37 -44.84
C SER A 135 44.69 12.13 -44.50
N ASP A 136 43.91 11.61 -43.55
CA ASP A 136 42.64 12.20 -43.13
C ASP A 136 42.82 13.47 -42.31
N ILE A 137 43.94 13.69 -41.61
CA ILE A 137 44.28 14.98 -41.00
C ILE A 137 44.57 16.02 -42.08
N TYR A 138 45.23 15.66 -43.18
CA TYR A 138 45.42 16.56 -44.32
C TYR A 138 44.11 16.86 -45.08
N SER A 139 43.23 15.87 -45.25
CA SER A 139 41.91 16.08 -45.85
C SER A 139 40.98 16.88 -44.92
N GLN A 140 41.00 16.59 -43.62
CA GLN A 140 40.29 17.34 -42.58
C GLN A 140 40.79 18.77 -42.49
N LYS A 141 42.08 19.07 -42.68
CA LYS A 141 42.55 20.46 -42.72
C LYS A 141 41.86 21.25 -43.85
N SER A 142 41.84 20.70 -45.07
CA SER A 142 41.14 21.29 -46.21
C SER A 142 39.63 21.42 -45.96
N LEU A 143 39.03 20.38 -45.37
CA LEU A 143 37.62 20.41 -44.95
C LEU A 143 37.36 21.39 -43.80
N ILE A 144 38.32 21.69 -42.91
CA ILE A 144 38.19 22.69 -41.84
C ILE A 144 38.27 24.09 -42.41
N GLU A 145 39.15 24.36 -43.39
CA GLU A 145 39.22 25.64 -44.08
C GLU A 145 37.93 25.90 -44.90
N GLY A 146 37.40 24.88 -45.59
CA GLY A 146 36.09 24.94 -46.24
C GLY A 146 34.90 25.01 -45.26
N ASN A 147 34.93 24.24 -44.18
CA ASN A 147 33.88 24.23 -43.16
C ASN A 147 33.91 25.46 -42.27
N ALA A 148 35.02 26.20 -42.14
CA ALA A 148 35.04 27.50 -41.48
C ALA A 148 34.23 28.53 -42.27
N THR A 149 34.37 28.51 -43.60
CA THR A 149 33.57 29.36 -44.51
C THR A 149 32.08 28.97 -44.43
N ARG A 150 31.78 27.67 -44.51
CA ARG A 150 30.41 27.17 -44.30
C ARG A 150 29.91 27.39 -42.88
N LEU A 151 30.77 27.46 -41.85
CA LEU A 151 30.36 27.80 -40.49
C LEU A 151 29.86 29.24 -40.43
N TYR A 152 30.46 30.18 -41.15
CA TYR A 152 29.92 31.54 -41.24
C TYR A 152 28.54 31.58 -41.92
N GLU A 153 28.35 30.85 -43.02
CA GLU A 153 27.05 30.72 -43.70
C GLU A 153 26.00 30.03 -42.81
N ILE A 154 26.39 28.95 -42.12
CA ILE A 154 25.56 28.20 -41.18
C ILE A 154 25.28 29.03 -39.93
N LEU A 155 26.20 29.87 -39.43
CA LEU A 155 25.97 30.74 -38.27
C LEU A 155 25.02 31.89 -38.61
N ILE A 156 25.07 32.44 -39.84
CA ILE A 156 24.06 33.39 -40.34
C ILE A 156 22.70 32.69 -40.47
N THR A 157 22.67 31.47 -41.01
CA THR A 157 21.46 30.67 -41.16
C THR A 157 20.89 30.26 -39.79
N ILE A 158 21.74 29.94 -38.81
CA ILE A 158 21.36 29.66 -37.42
C ILE A 158 20.88 30.93 -36.74
N ALA A 159 21.48 32.11 -36.97
CA ALA A 159 20.98 33.36 -36.38
C ALA A 159 19.56 33.69 -36.86
N ASP A 160 19.25 33.48 -38.14
CA ASP A 160 17.89 33.66 -38.67
C ASP A 160 16.95 32.53 -38.21
N LEU A 161 17.38 31.26 -38.23
CA LEU A 161 16.61 30.14 -37.69
C LEU A 161 16.37 30.25 -36.18
N THR A 162 17.29 30.80 -35.39
CA THR A 162 17.12 31.08 -33.96
C THR A 162 16.10 32.18 -33.76
N LYS A 163 16.11 33.24 -34.59
CA LYS A 163 15.09 34.29 -34.55
C LYS A 163 13.70 33.77 -34.95
N GLN A 164 13.62 32.87 -35.93
CA GLN A 164 12.39 32.14 -36.27
C GLN A 164 11.99 31.19 -35.13
N LEU A 165 12.95 30.49 -34.52
CA LEU A 165 12.74 29.57 -33.40
C LEU A 165 12.30 30.31 -32.13
N GLU A 166 12.77 31.52 -31.85
CA GLU A 166 12.27 32.37 -30.77
C GLU A 166 10.79 32.73 -31.00
N THR A 167 10.39 33.03 -32.25
CA THR A 167 8.97 33.24 -32.57
C THR A 167 8.13 31.96 -32.52
N LEU A 168 8.73 30.78 -32.76
CA LEU A 168 8.05 29.49 -32.70
C LEU A 168 7.97 28.92 -31.27
N GLN A 169 9.03 29.00 -30.47
CA GLN A 169 9.04 28.70 -29.03
C GLN A 169 8.15 29.68 -28.28
N GLY A 170 8.17 30.96 -28.65
CA GLY A 170 7.19 31.96 -28.22
C GLY A 170 5.74 31.67 -28.64
N SER A 171 5.51 30.62 -29.46
CA SER A 171 4.20 30.04 -29.76
C SER A 171 3.98 28.69 -29.07
N GLU A 172 4.97 27.79 -28.99
CA GLU A 172 4.85 26.49 -28.31
C GLU A 172 4.73 26.64 -26.80
N THR A 173 5.53 27.52 -26.18
CA THR A 173 5.40 27.85 -24.75
C THR A 173 4.05 28.51 -24.48
N LYS A 174 3.57 29.42 -25.35
CA LYS A 174 2.21 29.98 -25.23
C LYS A 174 1.13 28.92 -25.39
N VAL A 175 1.25 27.98 -26.32
CA VAL A 175 0.28 26.88 -26.49
C VAL A 175 0.33 25.91 -25.32
N ALA A 176 1.51 25.66 -24.73
CA ALA A 176 1.64 24.86 -23.51
C ALA A 176 1.02 25.57 -22.29
N ASP A 177 1.32 26.86 -22.09
CA ASP A 177 0.77 27.69 -21.02
C ASP A 177 -0.74 27.87 -21.17
N GLN A 178 -1.25 28.17 -22.37
CA GLN A 178 -2.68 28.25 -22.67
C GLN A 178 -3.38 26.91 -22.44
N LYS A 179 -2.76 25.78 -22.82
CA LYS A 179 -3.31 24.45 -22.57
C LYS A 179 -3.31 24.09 -21.08
N GLN A 180 -2.30 24.53 -20.33
CA GLN A 180 -2.22 24.37 -18.88
C GLN A 180 -3.24 25.27 -18.15
N GLU A 181 -3.45 26.50 -18.63
CA GLU A 181 -4.47 27.43 -18.15
C GLU A 181 -5.89 26.94 -18.48
N GLU A 182 -6.12 26.44 -19.69
CA GLU A 182 -7.37 25.82 -20.14
C GLU A 182 -7.69 24.57 -19.30
N GLN A 183 -6.72 23.66 -19.11
CA GLN A 183 -6.88 22.50 -18.22
C GLN A 183 -7.14 22.91 -16.77
N THR A 184 -6.46 23.94 -16.26
CA THR A 184 -6.68 24.47 -14.90
C THR A 184 -8.09 25.07 -14.76
N THR A 185 -8.56 25.79 -15.79
CA THR A 185 -9.88 26.43 -15.84
C THR A 185 -10.99 25.39 -16.00
N LEU A 186 -10.77 24.36 -16.81
CA LEU A 186 -11.65 23.20 -16.94
C LEU A 186 -11.77 22.45 -15.61
N MET A 187 -10.67 22.14 -14.93
CA MET A 187 -10.71 21.46 -13.64
C MET A 187 -11.40 22.28 -12.54
N LYS A 188 -11.19 23.61 -12.50
CA LYS A 188 -11.97 24.52 -11.63
C LYS A 188 -13.47 24.46 -11.96
N SER A 189 -13.83 24.49 -13.24
CA SER A 189 -15.22 24.45 -13.71
C SER A 189 -15.91 23.11 -13.41
N LEU A 190 -15.18 22.00 -13.54
CA LEU A 190 -15.66 20.67 -13.19
C LEU A 190 -15.85 20.54 -11.67
N ASN A 191 -14.86 20.93 -10.85
CA ASN A 191 -14.99 20.92 -9.39
C ASN A 191 -16.22 21.72 -8.93
N ARG A 192 -16.46 22.90 -9.55
CA ARG A 192 -17.64 23.72 -9.33
C ARG A 192 -18.95 23.03 -9.70
N LEU A 193 -19.01 22.37 -10.86
CA LEU A 193 -20.16 21.56 -11.28
C LEU A 193 -20.44 20.43 -10.29
N TRP A 194 -19.40 19.81 -9.72
CA TRP A 194 -19.55 18.79 -8.68
C TRP A 194 -20.12 19.34 -7.38
N THR A 195 -19.59 20.46 -6.87
CA THR A 195 -20.12 21.13 -5.67
C THR A 195 -21.59 21.54 -5.88
N LEU A 196 -21.97 22.04 -7.05
CA LEU A 196 -23.36 22.34 -7.41
C LEU A 196 -24.27 21.10 -7.39
N LEU A 197 -23.81 19.96 -7.93
CA LEU A 197 -24.56 18.70 -7.86
C LEU A 197 -24.67 18.19 -6.41
N ALA A 198 -23.60 18.30 -5.61
CA ALA A 198 -23.61 17.90 -4.21
C ALA A 198 -24.58 18.76 -3.37
N ILE A 199 -24.73 20.06 -3.67
CA ILE A 199 -25.76 20.92 -3.07
C ILE A 199 -27.16 20.37 -3.39
N VAL A 200 -27.44 20.02 -4.65
CA VAL A 200 -28.74 19.44 -5.04
C VAL A 200 -29.02 18.13 -4.29
N LEU A 201 -28.02 17.24 -4.15
CA LEU A 201 -28.13 16.01 -3.37
C LEU A 201 -28.43 16.31 -1.89
N VAL A 202 -27.66 17.19 -1.26
CA VAL A 202 -27.83 17.63 0.13
C VAL A 202 -29.24 18.18 0.39
N PHE A 203 -29.80 18.94 -0.55
CA PHE A 203 -31.14 19.52 -0.46
C PHE A 203 -32.29 18.52 -0.69
N LEU A 204 -32.03 17.23 -0.91
CA LEU A 204 -33.02 16.16 -0.77
C LEU A 204 -33.28 15.78 0.70
N THR A 205 -32.43 16.20 1.64
CA THR A 205 -32.56 15.90 3.07
C THR A 205 -33.92 16.32 3.66
N PRO A 206 -34.44 17.55 3.43
CA PRO A 206 -35.74 17.94 3.96
C PRO A 206 -36.90 17.06 3.48
N LEU A 207 -36.84 16.55 2.24
CA LEU A 207 -37.86 15.64 1.70
C LEU A 207 -37.88 14.31 2.47
N ALA A 208 -36.71 13.76 2.82
CA ALA A 208 -36.64 12.59 3.68
C ALA A 208 -37.31 12.83 5.04
N TYR A 209 -37.01 13.96 5.69
CA TYR A 209 -37.61 14.31 6.98
C TYR A 209 -39.12 14.57 6.87
N VAL A 210 -39.60 15.21 5.80
CA VAL A 210 -41.04 15.31 5.47
C VAL A 210 -41.66 13.91 5.47
N LEU A 211 -41.10 12.95 4.73
CA LEU A 211 -41.62 11.57 4.66
C LEU A 211 -41.63 10.89 6.04
N THR A 212 -40.58 11.05 6.88
CA THR A 212 -40.61 10.51 8.26
C THR A 212 -41.64 11.18 9.18
N SER A 213 -42.01 12.43 8.90
CA SER A 213 -43.01 13.18 9.66
C SER A 213 -44.44 12.90 9.20
N SER A 214 -44.65 12.64 7.90
CA SER A 214 -45.95 12.24 7.34
C SER A 214 -46.44 10.94 7.96
N ARG A 215 -45.54 10.03 8.33
CA ARG A 215 -45.83 8.86 9.19
C ARG A 215 -46.77 9.16 10.36
N GLU A 216 -46.67 10.35 10.95
CA GLU A 216 -47.47 10.78 12.09
C GLU A 216 -48.73 11.59 11.71
N HIS A 217 -49.35 11.26 10.56
CA HIS A 217 -50.52 11.90 9.91
C HIS A 217 -51.66 12.42 10.82
N TYR A 218 -51.78 11.95 12.05
CA TYR A 218 -52.89 12.22 12.98
C TYR A 218 -52.52 13.04 14.23
N LYS A 219 -51.26 13.49 14.40
CA LYS A 219 -50.85 14.30 15.56
C LYS A 219 -50.08 15.57 15.13
N PRO A 220 -50.73 16.77 15.13
CA PRO A 220 -50.07 18.04 14.82
C PRO A 220 -49.16 18.52 15.96
N LEU A 221 -48.51 19.67 15.74
CA LEU A 221 -47.87 20.47 16.78
C LEU A 221 -48.90 21.04 17.77
N PRO A 222 -48.50 21.52 18.97
CA PRO A 222 -49.42 22.06 19.99
C PRO A 222 -50.27 23.27 19.56
N ASP A 223 -49.93 23.91 18.44
CA ASP A 223 -50.68 25.02 17.82
C ASP A 223 -51.54 24.59 16.61
N GLY A 224 -51.68 23.28 16.37
CA GLY A 224 -52.46 22.73 15.26
C GLY A 224 -51.67 22.56 13.95
N THR A 225 -50.44 23.06 13.85
CA THR A 225 -49.62 22.97 12.64
C THR A 225 -49.29 21.50 12.28
N PRO A 226 -49.52 21.03 11.04
CA PRO A 226 -49.09 19.71 10.60
C PRO A 226 -47.56 19.57 10.62
N GLN A 227 -47.03 18.45 11.14
CA GLN A 227 -45.58 18.27 11.32
C GLN A 227 -44.78 18.40 10.01
N HIS A 228 -45.31 17.91 8.89
CA HIS A 228 -44.64 18.04 7.58
C HIS A 228 -44.49 19.49 7.10
N GLN A 229 -45.36 20.41 7.53
CA GLN A 229 -45.21 21.85 7.29
C GLN A 229 -44.17 22.46 8.25
N GLY A 230 -44.13 21.96 9.50
CA GLY A 230 -43.08 22.30 10.47
C GLY A 230 -41.67 21.97 9.98
N VAL A 231 -41.48 20.85 9.26
CA VAL A 231 -40.20 20.48 8.62
C VAL A 231 -39.69 21.58 7.68
N LEU A 232 -40.55 22.13 6.81
CA LEU A 232 -40.17 23.23 5.91
C LEU A 232 -39.89 24.52 6.70
N LEU A 233 -40.71 24.84 7.70
CA LEU A 233 -40.55 26.03 8.52
C LEU A 233 -39.21 26.07 9.27
N VAL A 234 -38.77 24.92 9.83
CA VAL A 234 -37.45 24.86 10.49
C VAL A 234 -36.29 24.90 9.51
N CYS A 235 -36.44 24.35 8.31
CA CYS A 235 -35.42 24.50 7.26
C CYS A 235 -35.21 25.98 6.91
N LEU A 236 -36.30 26.73 6.71
CA LEU A 236 -36.23 28.17 6.41
C LEU A 236 -35.65 28.98 7.57
N GLY A 237 -36.03 28.69 8.82
CA GLY A 237 -35.48 29.35 10.01
C GLY A 237 -33.99 29.12 10.21
N ALA A 238 -33.53 27.88 10.04
CA ALA A 238 -32.12 27.52 10.13
C ALA A 238 -31.32 28.12 8.97
N PHE A 239 -31.84 28.04 7.74
CA PHE A 239 -31.22 28.63 6.56
C PHE A 239 -31.04 30.14 6.74
N LEU A 240 -32.07 30.90 7.12
CA LEU A 240 -31.97 32.35 7.27
C LEU A 240 -31.06 32.75 8.44
N GLY A 241 -31.11 32.05 9.58
CA GLY A 241 -30.19 32.30 10.70
C GLY A 241 -28.73 32.07 10.30
N TYR A 242 -28.47 30.99 9.55
CA TYR A 242 -27.15 30.69 9.01
C TYR A 242 -26.68 31.71 7.97
N PHE A 243 -27.51 31.98 6.97
CA PHE A 243 -27.23 32.87 5.86
C PHE A 243 -26.96 34.33 6.29
N LEU A 244 -27.66 34.83 7.31
CA LEU A 244 -27.50 36.20 7.79
C LEU A 244 -26.35 36.38 8.80
N VAL A 245 -26.08 35.38 9.65
CA VAL A 245 -25.11 35.52 10.75
C VAL A 245 -24.22 34.28 10.91
N GLY A 246 -24.79 33.08 10.87
CA GLY A 246 -24.05 31.85 11.13
C GLY A 246 -22.87 31.59 10.19
N PHE A 247 -22.97 31.95 8.90
CA PHE A 247 -21.86 31.80 7.96
C PHE A 247 -20.64 32.61 8.40
N GLY A 248 -20.84 33.87 8.79
CA GLY A 248 -19.76 34.74 9.28
C GLY A 248 -19.13 34.23 10.58
N LEU A 249 -19.95 33.72 11.50
CA LEU A 249 -19.47 33.09 12.73
C LEU A 249 -18.68 31.79 12.48
N MET A 250 -19.02 31.03 11.43
CA MET A 250 -18.43 29.73 11.12
C MET A 250 -17.19 29.82 10.22
N PHE A 251 -17.23 30.65 9.18
CA PHE A 251 -16.23 30.70 8.10
C PHE A 251 -15.65 32.09 7.83
N GLY A 252 -16.09 33.14 8.53
CA GLY A 252 -15.41 34.44 8.52
C GLY A 252 -14.00 34.38 9.13
N THR A 253 -13.23 35.46 8.99
CA THR A 253 -11.86 35.55 9.51
C THR A 253 -11.80 35.25 11.01
N SER A 254 -10.95 34.29 11.40
CA SER A 254 -10.95 33.69 12.73
C SER A 254 -10.26 34.57 13.78
N ALA A 255 -10.99 34.89 14.85
CA ALA A 255 -10.42 35.43 16.08
C ALA A 255 -9.81 34.30 16.91
N GLY A 256 -8.55 33.94 16.58
CA GLY A 256 -7.74 33.01 17.37
C GLY A 256 -8.30 31.58 17.47
N GLY A 257 -9.03 31.13 16.44
CA GLY A 257 -9.66 29.80 16.37
C GLY A 257 -11.02 29.69 17.07
N TRP A 258 -11.51 30.73 17.74
CA TRP A 258 -12.70 30.69 18.58
C TRP A 258 -14.01 31.08 17.90
N ILE A 259 -13.98 32.07 16.99
CA ILE A 259 -15.16 32.59 16.30
C ILE A 259 -14.75 33.35 15.03
N GLY A 260 -15.54 33.25 13.96
CA GLY A 260 -15.37 34.08 12.78
C GLY A 260 -15.85 35.51 13.03
N THR A 261 -15.20 36.51 12.40
CA THR A 261 -15.43 37.94 12.65
C THR A 261 -15.75 38.77 11.40
N SER A 262 -15.91 38.13 10.25
CA SER A 262 -16.28 38.77 8.98
C SER A 262 -17.40 37.99 8.26
N SER A 263 -17.79 38.40 7.05
CA SER A 263 -18.82 37.75 6.22
C SER A 263 -20.21 37.56 6.85
N TYR A 264 -20.60 38.53 7.69
CA TYR A 264 -21.98 38.69 8.14
C TYR A 264 -22.84 39.35 7.04
N LEU A 265 -24.16 39.10 7.06
CA LEU A 265 -25.13 39.73 6.15
C LEU A 265 -24.75 39.67 4.66
N LEU A 266 -24.07 38.58 4.26
CA LEU A 266 -23.57 38.33 2.90
C LEU A 266 -22.43 39.23 2.42
N SER A 267 -21.72 39.92 3.32
CA SER A 267 -20.50 40.61 2.90
C SER A 267 -19.44 39.59 2.47
N ASN A 268 -18.86 39.75 1.28
CA ASN A 268 -17.80 38.85 0.80
C ASN A 268 -16.42 39.32 1.29
N ASP A 269 -16.39 39.82 2.53
CA ASP A 269 -15.28 40.57 3.10
C ASP A 269 -14.30 39.61 3.79
N VAL A 270 -13.41 39.02 3.00
CA VAL A 270 -12.23 38.35 3.53
C VAL A 270 -11.22 39.42 3.95
N ALA A 271 -10.80 39.41 5.22
CA ALA A 271 -9.98 40.49 5.79
C ALA A 271 -8.56 40.60 5.21
N ASP A 272 -8.05 39.53 4.59
CA ASP A 272 -6.77 39.50 3.88
C ASP A 272 -7.00 39.22 2.38
N PRO A 273 -6.76 40.19 1.48
CA PRO A 273 -6.89 40.00 0.03
C PRO A 273 -6.00 38.88 -0.55
N ASN A 274 -4.97 38.44 0.17
CA ASN A 274 -4.08 37.36 -0.24
C ASN A 274 -4.67 35.96 0.06
N GLN A 275 -5.70 35.86 0.92
CA GLN A 275 -6.33 34.62 1.34
C GLN A 275 -7.59 34.32 0.52
N ALA A 276 -7.41 34.12 -0.79
CA ALA A 276 -8.51 33.77 -1.69
C ALA A 276 -9.27 32.51 -1.22
N PRO A 277 -10.61 32.53 -1.10
CA PRO A 277 -11.40 31.37 -0.70
C PRO A 277 -11.22 30.16 -1.61
N LEU A 278 -11.29 28.96 -1.02
CA LEU A 278 -11.18 27.68 -1.72
C LEU A 278 -12.38 27.39 -2.64
N PHE A 279 -13.53 28.00 -2.36
CA PHE A 279 -14.79 27.79 -3.07
C PHE A 279 -15.51 29.13 -3.33
N PRO A 280 -16.32 29.25 -4.40
CA PRO A 280 -17.16 30.43 -4.60
C PRO A 280 -18.17 30.59 -3.46
N PHE A 281 -18.24 31.81 -2.89
CA PHE A 281 -19.00 32.12 -1.67
C PHE A 281 -20.42 31.54 -1.66
N ALA A 282 -21.25 31.86 -2.66
CA ALA A 282 -22.65 31.44 -2.68
C ALA A 282 -22.83 29.91 -2.71
N GLU A 283 -21.94 29.18 -3.38
CA GLU A 283 -21.98 27.72 -3.45
C GLU A 283 -21.60 27.09 -2.10
N PHE A 284 -20.54 27.59 -1.47
CA PHE A 284 -20.11 27.09 -0.17
C PHE A 284 -21.10 27.44 0.96
N VAL A 285 -21.69 28.64 0.92
CA VAL A 285 -22.81 29.06 1.79
C VAL A 285 -23.99 28.08 1.68
N LEU A 286 -24.44 27.78 0.44
CA LEU A 286 -25.54 26.84 0.20
C LEU A 286 -25.21 25.43 0.70
N TYR A 287 -24.01 24.92 0.41
CA TYR A 287 -23.56 23.59 0.82
C TYR A 287 -23.58 23.43 2.35
N GLN A 288 -22.95 24.38 3.07
CA GLN A 288 -22.86 24.36 4.54
C GLN A 288 -24.21 24.66 5.24
N ALA A 289 -25.08 25.45 4.62
CA ALA A 289 -26.45 25.65 5.09
C ALA A 289 -27.24 24.32 5.12
N GLY A 290 -26.94 23.39 4.20
CA GLY A 290 -27.54 22.05 4.17
C GLY A 290 -27.20 21.20 5.40
N PHE A 291 -25.96 21.24 5.89
CA PHE A 291 -25.58 20.58 7.15
C PHE A 291 -26.27 21.22 8.36
N THR A 292 -26.41 22.54 8.34
CA THR A 292 -27.11 23.31 9.39
C THR A 292 -28.61 23.00 9.42
N MET A 293 -29.23 22.82 8.26
CA MET A 293 -30.59 22.30 8.12
C MET A 293 -30.68 20.85 8.62
N LEU A 294 -29.74 19.97 8.29
CA LEU A 294 -29.68 18.59 8.80
C LEU A 294 -29.61 18.52 10.34
N ALA A 295 -28.74 19.30 10.98
CA ALA A 295 -28.71 19.43 12.45
C ALA A 295 -30.08 19.85 13.02
N THR A 296 -30.69 20.87 12.40
CA THR A 296 -32.01 21.37 12.80
C THR A 296 -33.10 20.30 12.64
N LEU A 297 -33.04 19.48 11.58
CA LEU A 297 -34.00 18.41 11.31
C LEU A 297 -33.88 17.24 12.29
N ILE A 298 -32.66 16.91 12.76
CA ILE A 298 -32.43 15.95 13.85
C ILE A 298 -33.09 16.47 15.15
N ILE A 299 -32.88 17.75 15.48
CA ILE A 299 -33.44 18.41 16.67
C ILE A 299 -34.97 18.46 16.60
N TYR A 300 -35.52 18.88 15.45
CA TYR A 300 -36.96 18.88 15.18
C TYR A 300 -37.57 17.48 15.31
N SER A 301 -36.90 16.46 14.78
CA SER A 301 -37.39 15.07 14.82
C SER A 301 -37.38 14.46 16.22
N ALA A 302 -36.54 14.96 17.13
CA ALA A 302 -36.53 14.55 18.54
C ALA A 302 -37.61 15.26 19.37
N ILE A 303 -37.81 16.56 19.13
CA ILE A 303 -38.65 17.45 19.96
C ILE A 303 -40.11 17.50 19.47
N GLY A 304 -40.33 17.47 18.15
CA GLY A 304 -41.53 17.86 17.40
C GLY A 304 -42.82 18.12 18.19
N LYS A 305 -43.39 17.12 18.86
CA LYS A 305 -44.67 17.27 19.58
C LYS A 305 -44.63 18.18 20.82
N GLN A 306 -43.45 18.65 21.26
CA GLN A 306 -43.27 19.40 22.50
C GLN A 306 -43.33 20.93 22.38
N LEU A 307 -43.22 21.49 21.16
CA LEU A 307 -43.11 22.93 20.92
C LEU A 307 -44.03 23.39 19.78
N SER A 308 -44.54 24.64 19.85
CA SER A 308 -45.26 25.28 18.75
C SER A 308 -44.37 25.51 17.52
N ALA A 309 -44.96 25.66 16.33
CA ALA A 309 -44.27 26.01 15.09
C ALA A 309 -43.43 27.28 15.25
N ALA A 310 -43.99 28.32 15.90
CA ALA A 310 -43.29 29.57 16.18
C ALA A 310 -42.16 29.42 17.22
N SER A 311 -42.15 28.36 18.04
CA SER A 311 -41.04 28.02 18.94
C SER A 311 -39.96 27.21 18.22
N HIS A 312 -40.35 26.31 17.33
CA HIS A 312 -39.44 25.59 16.45
C HIS A 312 -38.71 26.51 15.46
N LEU A 313 -39.39 27.51 14.89
CA LEU A 313 -38.75 28.51 14.01
C LEU A 313 -37.65 29.28 14.74
N LEU A 314 -37.92 29.70 15.98
CA LEU A 314 -36.93 30.36 16.84
C LEU A 314 -35.78 29.42 17.21
N LEU A 315 -36.08 28.14 17.52
CA LEU A 315 -35.06 27.14 17.82
C LEU A 315 -34.18 26.85 16.60
N ALA A 316 -34.76 26.81 15.40
CA ALA A 316 -34.05 26.66 14.13
C ALA A 316 -33.11 27.83 13.86
N ALA A 317 -33.57 29.07 14.08
CA ALA A 317 -32.71 30.25 14.00
C ALA A 317 -31.56 30.19 15.03
N PHE A 318 -31.83 29.76 16.27
CA PHE A 318 -30.78 29.55 17.29
C PHE A 318 -29.76 28.48 16.86
N VAL A 319 -30.22 27.38 16.24
CA VAL A 319 -29.34 26.33 15.70
C VAL A 319 -28.48 26.86 14.55
N GLY A 320 -29.09 27.63 13.64
CA GLY A 320 -28.44 28.22 12.48
C GLY A 320 -27.53 29.41 12.76
N ILE A 321 -27.71 30.12 13.87
CA ILE A 321 -26.84 31.24 14.29
C ILE A 321 -25.76 30.76 15.27
N ILE A 322 -26.10 29.92 16.25
CA ILE A 322 -25.18 29.60 17.36
C ILE A 322 -24.75 28.14 17.32
N LEU A 323 -25.69 27.18 17.46
CA LEU A 323 -25.35 25.78 17.75
C LEU A 323 -24.38 25.18 16.73
N VAL A 324 -24.71 25.24 15.43
CA VAL A 324 -23.83 24.71 14.39
C VAL A 324 -22.67 25.67 14.09
N PRO A 325 -22.86 26.98 13.87
CA PRO A 325 -21.76 27.88 13.50
C PRO A 325 -20.58 27.93 14.45
N VAL A 326 -20.80 27.99 15.76
CA VAL A 326 -19.68 28.21 16.71
C VAL A 326 -18.84 26.94 16.87
N PHE A 327 -19.46 25.76 17.00
CA PHE A 327 -18.71 24.50 17.00
C PHE A 327 -18.13 24.20 15.60
N GLY A 328 -18.86 24.54 14.55
CA GLY A 328 -18.41 24.48 13.16
C GLY A 328 -17.17 25.34 12.91
N HIS A 329 -17.08 26.53 13.52
CA HIS A 329 -15.86 27.34 13.46
C HIS A 329 -14.68 26.59 14.07
N TRP A 330 -14.85 26.03 15.27
CA TRP A 330 -13.79 25.33 15.98
C TRP A 330 -13.25 24.12 15.20
N ALA A 331 -14.13 23.41 14.48
CA ALA A 331 -13.78 22.19 13.77
C ALA A 331 -13.40 22.40 12.28
N TRP A 332 -13.98 23.39 11.59
CA TRP A 332 -14.01 23.46 10.12
C TRP A 332 -13.66 24.84 9.50
N ALA A 333 -13.34 25.89 10.26
CA ALA A 333 -13.18 27.24 9.68
C ALA A 333 -12.15 27.34 8.53
N GLY A 334 -11.13 26.47 8.50
CA GLY A 334 -10.16 26.35 7.41
C GLY A 334 -10.68 25.71 6.11
N GLN A 335 -11.91 25.16 6.08
CA GLN A 335 -12.52 24.60 4.85
C GLN A 335 -12.90 25.67 3.82
N PHE A 336 -13.05 26.95 4.22
CA PHE A 336 -13.41 28.04 3.30
C PHE A 336 -12.22 28.93 2.94
N ILE A 337 -11.47 29.39 3.94
CA ILE A 337 -10.34 30.31 3.78
C ILE A 337 -9.04 29.56 4.14
N PRO A 338 -8.03 29.48 3.25
CA PRO A 338 -6.79 28.77 3.53
C PRO A 338 -6.09 29.25 4.81
N GLY A 339 -5.84 28.34 5.75
CA GLY A 339 -5.15 28.64 7.02
C GLY A 339 -6.02 29.26 8.12
N ASN A 340 -7.30 29.58 7.85
CA ASN A 340 -8.25 30.18 8.79
C ASN A 340 -8.78 29.17 9.84
N LYS A 341 -7.89 28.42 10.48
CA LYS A 341 -8.26 27.24 11.26
C LYS A 341 -9.03 27.54 12.55
N GLY A 342 -10.02 26.72 12.84
CA GLY A 342 -10.63 26.63 14.16
C GLY A 342 -9.68 26.05 15.22
N TRP A 343 -9.94 26.26 16.51
CA TRP A 343 -9.02 25.80 17.55
C TRP A 343 -8.97 24.26 17.71
N LEU A 344 -10.07 23.53 17.46
CA LEU A 344 -10.05 22.06 17.40
C LEU A 344 -9.36 21.58 16.12
N GLU A 345 -9.63 22.22 14.99
CA GLU A 345 -8.99 21.96 13.69
C GLU A 345 -7.46 22.18 13.73
N ALA A 346 -7.02 23.19 14.48
CA ALA A 346 -5.61 23.50 14.72
C ALA A 346 -4.95 22.53 15.71
N ALA A 347 -5.70 22.02 16.69
CA ALA A 347 -5.25 20.96 17.60
C ALA A 347 -5.09 19.60 16.90
N GLY A 348 -5.81 19.36 15.79
CA GLY A 348 -5.77 18.12 15.02
C GLY A 348 -7.03 17.26 15.11
N PHE A 349 -8.16 17.82 15.56
CA PHE A 349 -9.47 17.18 15.45
C PHE A 349 -9.89 17.08 13.97
N MET A 350 -10.39 15.92 13.56
CA MET A 350 -10.80 15.64 12.19
C MET A 350 -12.22 15.05 12.14
N ASP A 351 -13.08 15.68 11.34
CA ASP A 351 -14.45 15.21 11.06
C ASP A 351 -14.84 15.70 9.67
N ALA A 352 -14.74 14.85 8.63
CA ALA A 352 -14.90 15.30 7.25
C ALA A 352 -16.32 15.80 6.88
N ALA A 353 -17.37 15.14 7.39
CA ALA A 353 -18.76 15.45 7.05
C ALA A 353 -19.74 15.38 8.23
N GLY A 354 -19.26 15.49 9.47
CA GLY A 354 -20.06 15.94 10.61
C GLY A 354 -20.57 14.88 11.57
N SER A 355 -19.86 13.75 11.73
CA SER A 355 -20.22 12.73 12.73
C SER A 355 -20.31 13.34 14.14
N THR A 356 -19.39 14.22 14.51
CA THR A 356 -19.49 15.00 15.75
C THR A 356 -20.10 16.38 15.50
N THR A 357 -19.53 17.15 14.55
CA THR A 357 -19.86 18.57 14.32
C THR A 357 -21.35 18.83 14.05
N ILE A 358 -22.03 17.89 13.40
CA ILE A 358 -23.44 18.00 13.03
C ILE A 358 -24.28 16.99 13.81
N HIS A 359 -23.96 15.69 13.70
CA HIS A 359 -24.80 14.63 14.23
C HIS A 359 -24.75 14.52 15.76
N SER A 360 -23.56 14.42 16.35
CA SER A 360 -23.45 14.31 17.81
C SER A 360 -23.94 15.58 18.50
N VAL A 361 -23.50 16.75 18.02
CA VAL A 361 -23.90 18.05 18.59
C VAL A 361 -25.42 18.23 18.57
N ALA A 362 -26.07 18.01 17.42
CA ALA A 362 -27.52 18.12 17.31
C ALA A 362 -28.27 17.10 18.21
N ALA A 363 -27.79 15.86 18.28
CA ALA A 363 -28.45 14.80 19.03
C ALA A 363 -28.34 14.98 20.56
N TRP A 364 -27.17 15.32 21.08
CA TRP A 364 -26.97 15.56 22.51
C TRP A 364 -27.70 16.83 22.97
N PHE A 365 -27.71 17.88 22.14
CA PHE A 365 -28.50 19.09 22.38
C PHE A 365 -30.00 18.75 22.47
N ALA A 366 -30.52 18.01 21.49
CA ALA A 366 -31.91 17.61 21.45
C ALA A 366 -32.31 16.72 22.64
N PHE A 367 -31.45 15.79 23.04
CA PHE A 367 -31.68 14.91 24.19
C PHE A 367 -31.86 15.70 25.49
N VAL A 368 -30.95 16.62 25.79
CA VAL A 368 -31.03 17.47 26.99
C VAL A 368 -32.28 18.35 26.95
N LEU A 369 -32.57 18.96 25.80
CA LEU A 369 -33.73 19.83 25.63
C LEU A 369 -35.06 19.07 25.79
N VAL A 370 -35.18 17.87 25.22
CA VAL A 370 -36.35 16.98 25.37
C VAL A 370 -36.59 16.61 26.84
N TRP A 371 -35.55 16.24 27.59
CA TRP A 371 -35.68 15.94 29.03
C TRP A 371 -36.05 17.17 29.86
N LYS A 372 -35.62 18.38 29.46
CA LYS A 372 -35.93 19.65 30.13
C LYS A 372 -37.33 20.19 29.81
N LEU A 373 -37.87 19.90 28.62
CA LEU A 373 -39.23 20.28 28.22
C LEU A 373 -40.32 19.38 28.84
N GLY A 374 -40.03 18.09 29.04
CA GLY A 374 -40.94 17.17 29.72
C GLY A 374 -42.15 16.73 28.88
N ARG A 375 -43.21 16.24 29.54
CA ARG A 375 -44.44 15.77 28.88
C ARG A 375 -45.47 16.89 28.74
N GLN A 376 -45.78 17.28 27.50
CA GLN A 376 -46.96 18.10 27.19
C GLN A 376 -48.25 17.29 27.48
N HIS A 377 -49.29 17.94 28.01
CA HIS A 377 -50.52 17.27 28.47
C HIS A 377 -51.45 16.75 27.34
N THR A 378 -51.16 17.06 26.08
CA THR A 378 -52.05 16.86 24.92
C THR A 378 -51.94 15.50 24.23
N GLU A 379 -51.20 14.53 24.78
CA GLU A 379 -51.23 13.13 24.31
C GLU A 379 -52.53 12.41 24.69
N GLN A 380 -53.64 12.74 24.00
CA GLN A 380 -54.76 11.81 23.90
C GLN A 380 -54.30 10.53 23.20
N ALA A 381 -54.75 9.39 23.73
CA ALA A 381 -54.38 8.05 23.29
C ALA A 381 -55.27 7.56 22.13
N SER A 382 -55.23 8.28 20.99
CA SER A 382 -55.86 7.80 19.76
C SER A 382 -55.12 6.57 19.21
N ALA A 383 -55.82 5.43 19.17
CA ALA A 383 -55.29 4.15 18.71
C ALA A 383 -55.64 3.87 17.24
N THR A 384 -55.07 4.65 16.32
CA THR A 384 -55.20 4.42 14.86
C THR A 384 -54.12 3.47 14.35
N LYS A 385 -54.51 2.45 13.56
CA LYS A 385 -53.57 1.50 12.94
C LYS A 385 -52.79 2.18 11.81
N ALA A 386 -51.46 2.12 11.89
CA ALA A 386 -50.58 2.63 10.86
C ALA A 386 -50.23 1.52 9.85
N ASN A 387 -50.85 1.58 8.67
CA ASN A 387 -50.60 0.60 7.58
C ASN A 387 -49.54 1.10 6.58
N ASP A 388 -49.44 2.40 6.33
CA ASP A 388 -48.57 2.98 5.29
C ASP A 388 -47.14 3.30 5.78
N ASP A 389 -46.91 3.18 7.09
CA ASP A 389 -45.67 3.49 7.83
C ASP A 389 -44.39 3.01 7.16
N ALA A 390 -44.41 1.80 6.59
CA ALA A 390 -43.24 1.13 6.05
C ALA A 390 -42.75 1.76 4.74
N ALA A 391 -43.66 2.23 3.88
CA ALA A 391 -43.32 2.87 2.62
C ALA A 391 -42.64 4.22 2.87
N TYR A 392 -43.29 5.10 3.64
CA TYR A 392 -42.73 6.41 4.00
C TYR A 392 -41.37 6.31 4.72
N SER A 393 -41.23 5.36 5.66
CA SER A 393 -39.96 5.16 6.38
C SER A 393 -38.83 4.67 5.46
N SER A 394 -39.14 3.82 4.48
CA SER A 394 -38.14 3.29 3.54
C SER A 394 -37.73 4.36 2.52
N SER A 395 -38.70 5.06 1.92
CA SER A 395 -38.44 6.17 0.97
C SER A 395 -37.64 7.29 1.61
N ALA A 396 -37.89 7.62 2.88
CA ALA A 396 -37.09 8.59 3.62
C ALA A 396 -35.61 8.19 3.70
N VAL A 397 -35.31 6.92 4.02
CA VAL A 397 -33.93 6.44 4.11
C VAL A 397 -33.25 6.40 2.73
N LEU A 398 -33.97 6.13 1.64
CA LEU A 398 -33.44 6.24 0.27
C LEU A 398 -33.04 7.70 -0.06
N PHE A 399 -33.86 8.68 0.30
CA PHE A 399 -33.51 10.10 0.11
C PHE A 399 -32.35 10.54 1.00
N LEU A 400 -32.27 10.09 2.26
CA LEU A 400 -31.09 10.35 3.12
C LEU A 400 -29.82 9.74 2.53
N TRP A 401 -29.88 8.50 2.04
CA TRP A 401 -28.74 7.81 1.45
C TRP A 401 -28.18 8.56 0.24
N LEU A 402 -29.05 9.00 -0.66
CA LEU A 402 -28.69 9.81 -1.83
C LEU A 402 -28.14 11.18 -1.42
N SER A 403 -28.73 11.82 -0.39
CA SER A 403 -28.22 13.09 0.17
C SER A 403 -26.82 12.95 0.74
N TRP A 404 -26.53 11.81 1.36
CA TRP A 404 -25.24 11.52 2.01
C TRP A 404 -24.06 11.51 1.06
N LEU A 405 -24.28 11.12 -0.20
CA LEU A 405 -23.26 11.18 -1.23
C LEU A 405 -22.82 12.65 -1.48
N GLY A 406 -23.77 13.59 -1.42
CA GLY A 406 -23.48 15.02 -1.46
C GLY A 406 -22.70 15.49 -0.22
N PHE A 407 -23.20 15.19 0.98
CA PHE A 407 -22.56 15.60 2.25
C PHE A 407 -21.11 15.13 2.41
N THR A 408 -20.75 13.95 1.92
CA THR A 408 -19.41 13.38 2.11
C THR A 408 -18.42 13.68 0.99
N THR A 409 -18.87 14.26 -0.13
CA THR A 409 -18.01 14.47 -1.31
C THR A 409 -18.09 15.85 -1.95
N GLY A 410 -19.00 16.74 -1.54
CA GLY A 410 -19.22 18.02 -2.24
C GLY A 410 -18.06 19.02 -2.21
N THR A 411 -17.12 18.85 -1.27
CA THR A 411 -15.86 19.60 -1.17
C THR A 411 -14.64 18.83 -1.67
N LEU A 412 -14.79 17.57 -2.11
CA LEU A 412 -13.67 16.79 -2.67
C LEU A 412 -13.38 17.22 -4.11
N PRO A 413 -12.10 17.33 -4.51
CA PRO A 413 -11.73 17.66 -5.89
C PRO A 413 -11.91 16.45 -6.81
N ILE A 414 -12.25 16.71 -8.08
CA ILE A 414 -12.34 15.71 -9.15
C ILE A 414 -10.95 15.25 -9.63
N SER A 415 -9.89 15.99 -9.29
CA SER A 415 -8.50 15.61 -9.57
C SER A 415 -8.05 14.42 -8.71
N GLY A 416 -8.53 13.23 -9.08
CA GLY A 416 -8.24 11.96 -8.43
C GLY A 416 -9.50 11.11 -8.22
N ASN A 417 -9.33 9.81 -8.00
CA ASN A 417 -10.44 8.85 -7.88
C ASN A 417 -11.21 8.94 -6.53
N GLN A 418 -11.00 10.00 -5.73
CA GLN A 418 -11.47 10.11 -4.35
C GLN A 418 -12.99 10.16 -4.22
N ILE A 419 -13.71 10.86 -5.13
CA ILE A 419 -15.17 10.96 -5.07
C ILE A 419 -15.81 9.56 -5.17
N GLY A 420 -15.38 8.76 -6.15
CA GLY A 420 -15.89 7.40 -6.36
C GLY A 420 -15.59 6.45 -5.20
N SER A 421 -14.37 6.47 -4.66
CA SER A 421 -14.02 5.64 -3.50
C SER A 421 -14.77 6.07 -2.23
N THR A 422 -14.92 7.37 -2.00
CA THR A 422 -15.67 7.93 -0.86
C THR A 422 -17.14 7.51 -0.91
N MET A 423 -17.79 7.60 -2.08
CA MET A 423 -19.16 7.13 -2.25
C MET A 423 -19.31 5.64 -1.98
N LEU A 424 -18.37 4.82 -2.46
CA LEU A 424 -18.41 3.38 -2.20
C LEU A 424 -18.22 3.07 -0.70
N ASN A 425 -17.32 3.77 -0.01
CA ASN A 425 -17.18 3.67 1.46
C ASN A 425 -18.50 4.01 2.18
N VAL A 426 -19.18 5.10 1.80
CA VAL A 426 -20.46 5.50 2.38
C VAL A 426 -21.55 4.45 2.16
N VAL A 427 -21.65 3.91 0.94
CA VAL A 427 -22.57 2.83 0.57
C VAL A 427 -22.31 1.56 1.38
N LEU A 428 -21.05 1.12 1.47
CA LEU A 428 -20.64 -0.10 2.17
C LEU A 428 -20.93 -0.01 3.68
N ALA A 429 -20.56 1.11 4.31
CA ALA A 429 -20.80 1.32 5.73
C ALA A 429 -22.30 1.33 6.09
N ALA A 430 -23.11 2.03 5.29
CA ALA A 430 -24.56 2.08 5.49
C ALA A 430 -25.23 0.72 5.31
N ALA A 431 -24.92 0.02 4.20
CA ALA A 431 -25.49 -1.30 3.91
C ALA A 431 -25.11 -2.33 4.99
N ALA A 432 -23.84 -2.36 5.40
CA ALA A 432 -23.37 -3.25 6.46
C ALA A 432 -24.01 -2.93 7.82
N ALA A 433 -24.12 -1.65 8.20
CA ALA A 433 -24.78 -1.25 9.44
C ALA A 433 -26.26 -1.63 9.48
N GLY A 434 -26.98 -1.45 8.35
CA GLY A 434 -28.38 -1.84 8.23
C GLY A 434 -28.59 -3.35 8.33
N LEU A 435 -27.77 -4.13 7.61
CA LEU A 435 -27.83 -5.59 7.63
C LEU A 435 -27.46 -6.17 8.99
N VAL A 436 -26.41 -5.66 9.64
CA VAL A 436 -26.01 -6.13 10.97
C VAL A 436 -27.01 -5.72 12.05
N ALA A 437 -27.59 -4.52 11.96
CA ALA A 437 -28.66 -4.11 12.86
C ALA A 437 -29.96 -4.94 12.69
N PHE A 438 -30.27 -5.36 11.45
CA PHE A 438 -31.32 -6.33 11.16
C PHE A 438 -31.02 -7.68 11.82
N LEU A 439 -29.89 -8.31 11.48
CA LEU A 439 -29.53 -9.66 11.94
C LEU A 439 -29.44 -9.74 13.46
N HIS A 440 -28.75 -8.78 14.11
CA HIS A 440 -28.65 -8.72 15.56
C HIS A 440 -30.03 -8.58 16.25
N TYR A 441 -30.96 -7.80 15.67
CA TYR A 441 -32.31 -7.75 16.23
C TYR A 441 -33.04 -9.09 16.03
N SER A 442 -32.98 -9.67 14.83
CA SER A 442 -33.66 -10.92 14.48
C SER A 442 -33.22 -12.13 15.31
N PHE A 443 -31.94 -12.25 15.66
CA PHE A 443 -31.43 -13.38 16.45
C PHE A 443 -31.60 -13.20 17.97
N PHE A 444 -31.51 -11.97 18.49
CA PHE A 444 -31.50 -11.73 19.94
C PHE A 444 -32.79 -11.11 20.51
N HIS A 445 -33.76 -10.71 19.68
CA HIS A 445 -34.99 -10.07 20.12
C HIS A 445 -36.23 -10.60 19.37
N THR A 446 -37.26 -11.01 20.12
CA THR A 446 -38.57 -11.36 19.55
C THR A 446 -39.49 -10.13 19.50
N GLY A 447 -40.09 -9.86 18.33
CA GLY A 447 -41.16 -8.86 18.21
C GLY A 447 -41.17 -8.02 16.93
N LYS A 448 -42.15 -7.11 16.87
CA LYS A 448 -42.36 -6.19 15.74
C LYS A 448 -41.47 -4.96 15.92
N GLY A 449 -40.49 -4.79 15.03
CA GLY A 449 -39.50 -3.71 15.10
C GLY A 449 -38.24 -3.91 14.26
N MET A 450 -38.02 -5.12 13.76
CA MET A 450 -36.87 -5.55 12.93
C MET A 450 -36.49 -4.57 11.81
N ILE A 451 -37.43 -4.19 10.94
CA ILE A 451 -37.17 -3.23 9.84
C ILE A 451 -36.82 -1.83 10.37
N ALA A 452 -37.45 -1.37 11.46
CA ALA A 452 -37.10 -0.08 12.06
C ALA A 452 -35.67 -0.08 12.61
N ARG A 453 -35.23 -1.16 13.27
CA ARG A 453 -33.84 -1.33 13.73
C ARG A 453 -32.86 -1.40 12.55
N ALA A 454 -33.23 -2.07 11.45
CA ALA A 454 -32.42 -2.12 10.24
C ALA A 454 -32.22 -0.72 9.62
N LEU A 455 -33.31 0.04 9.44
CA LEU A 455 -33.26 1.42 8.93
C LEU A 455 -32.50 2.36 9.88
N GLY A 456 -32.66 2.21 11.20
CA GLY A 456 -31.88 2.95 12.20
C GLY A 456 -30.39 2.63 12.14
N GLY A 457 -30.02 1.35 12.06
CA GLY A 457 -28.65 0.91 11.86
C GLY A 457 -28.04 1.46 10.57
N PHE A 458 -28.77 1.40 9.45
CA PHE A 458 -28.34 1.94 8.17
C PHE A 458 -27.97 3.43 8.25
N VAL A 459 -28.83 4.26 8.83
CA VAL A 459 -28.53 5.69 9.04
C VAL A 459 -27.41 5.89 10.08
N THR A 460 -27.25 4.99 11.05
CA THR A 460 -26.09 5.03 11.98
C THR A 460 -24.78 4.74 11.25
N GLY A 461 -24.78 3.84 10.26
CA GLY A 461 -23.62 3.60 9.38
C GLY A 461 -23.25 4.81 8.53
N LEU A 462 -24.25 5.49 7.95
CA LEU A 462 -24.07 6.78 7.26
C LEU A 462 -23.45 7.84 8.18
N VAL A 463 -23.96 7.97 9.43
CA VAL A 463 -23.41 8.90 10.42
C VAL A 463 -21.99 8.55 10.83
N ALA A 464 -21.68 7.27 11.07
CA ALA A 464 -20.37 6.85 11.55
C ALA A 464 -19.27 7.01 10.49
N VAL A 465 -19.57 6.70 9.23
CA VAL A 465 -18.57 6.84 8.15
C VAL A 465 -18.31 8.31 7.76
N ALA A 466 -19.22 9.24 8.06
CA ALA A 466 -19.15 10.63 7.62
C ALA A 466 -17.83 11.35 8.00
N ALA A 467 -17.27 11.08 9.18
CA ALA A 467 -16.02 11.72 9.62
C ALA A 467 -14.76 11.27 8.85
N SER A 468 -14.77 10.08 8.24
CA SER A 468 -13.58 9.42 7.67
C SER A 468 -13.75 8.86 6.25
N ALA A 469 -14.93 8.97 5.63
CA ALA A 469 -15.27 8.27 4.38
C ALA A 469 -14.25 8.42 3.23
N HIS A 470 -13.53 9.54 3.15
CA HIS A 470 -12.52 9.81 2.12
C HIS A 470 -11.15 9.18 2.40
N SER A 471 -10.87 8.81 3.66
CA SER A 471 -9.56 8.31 4.13
C SER A 471 -9.55 6.82 4.46
N LEU A 472 -10.64 6.08 4.21
CA LEU A 472 -10.79 4.66 4.50
C LEU A 472 -10.60 3.79 3.26
N LEU A 473 -10.12 2.57 3.48
CA LEU A 473 -10.22 1.45 2.55
C LEU A 473 -11.63 0.82 2.62
N PHE A 474 -12.06 0.17 1.54
CA PHE A 474 -13.42 -0.44 1.44
C PHE A 474 -13.71 -1.45 2.57
N MET A 475 -12.70 -2.19 3.02
CA MET A 475 -12.81 -3.14 4.16
C MET A 475 -12.99 -2.42 5.50
N GLU A 476 -12.38 -1.24 5.67
CA GLU A 476 -12.50 -0.46 6.90
C GLU A 476 -13.87 0.22 6.98
N ALA A 477 -14.38 0.73 5.86
CA ALA A 477 -15.75 1.21 5.76
C ALA A 477 -16.78 0.11 6.10
N LEU A 478 -16.55 -1.14 5.67
CA LEU A 478 -17.35 -2.29 6.12
C LEU A 478 -17.25 -2.51 7.64
N VAL A 479 -16.05 -2.43 8.24
CA VAL A 479 -15.87 -2.53 9.70
C VAL A 479 -16.59 -1.41 10.46
N VAL A 480 -16.50 -0.16 9.99
CA VAL A 480 -17.27 1.00 10.52
C VAL A 480 -18.76 0.73 10.46
N GLY A 481 -19.26 0.19 9.34
CA GLY A 481 -20.66 -0.19 9.18
C GLY A 481 -21.11 -1.29 10.14
N ILE A 482 -20.42 -2.44 10.15
CA ILE A 482 -20.73 -3.59 11.02
C ILE A 482 -20.81 -3.16 12.49
N SER A 483 -19.81 -2.41 12.95
CA SER A 483 -19.75 -1.90 14.32
C SER A 483 -20.84 -0.87 14.61
N ALA A 484 -21.08 0.10 13.72
CA ALA A 484 -22.17 1.08 13.87
C ALA A 484 -23.56 0.43 13.97
N GLY A 485 -23.82 -0.65 13.22
CA GLY A 485 -25.07 -1.40 13.28
C GLY A 485 -25.31 -2.10 14.63
N LEU A 486 -24.26 -2.64 15.24
CA LEU A 486 -24.30 -3.21 16.60
C LEU A 486 -24.45 -2.11 17.66
N ILE A 487 -23.66 -1.03 17.55
CA ILE A 487 -23.63 0.10 18.47
C ILE A 487 -25.00 0.80 18.50
N HIS A 488 -25.62 1.06 17.34
CA HIS A 488 -27.02 1.54 17.26
C HIS A 488 -27.96 0.70 18.12
N ASN A 489 -27.89 -0.62 17.91
CA ASN A 489 -28.82 -1.56 18.51
C ASN A 489 -28.64 -1.64 20.04
N LEU A 490 -27.40 -1.72 20.49
CA LEU A 490 -27.02 -1.76 21.90
C LEU A 490 -27.36 -0.44 22.59
N ALA A 491 -26.93 0.70 22.03
CA ALA A 491 -27.19 2.03 22.59
C ALA A 491 -28.69 2.30 22.76
N PHE A 492 -29.51 2.03 21.73
CA PHE A 492 -30.96 2.24 21.86
C PHE A 492 -31.62 1.28 22.88
N SER A 493 -31.14 0.04 22.98
CA SER A 493 -31.62 -0.91 24.00
C SER A 493 -31.18 -0.53 25.42
N MET A 494 -29.96 -0.01 25.60
CA MET A 494 -29.48 0.50 26.89
C MET A 494 -30.22 1.76 27.32
N LEU A 495 -30.34 2.76 26.44
CA LEU A 495 -31.14 3.96 26.66
C LEU A 495 -32.59 3.60 27.04
N ARG A 496 -33.19 2.61 26.36
CA ARG A 496 -34.52 2.10 26.70
C ARG A 496 -34.59 1.42 28.06
N LYS A 497 -33.56 0.69 28.49
CA LYS A 497 -33.57 -0.04 29.77
C LYS A 497 -33.23 0.85 30.97
N GLN A 498 -32.44 1.92 30.77
CA GLN A 498 -31.86 2.72 31.85
C GLN A 498 -32.42 4.15 31.95
N PHE A 499 -32.84 4.77 30.84
CA PHE A 499 -33.18 6.21 30.80
C PHE A 499 -34.61 6.51 30.32
N LEU A 500 -35.25 5.62 29.55
CA LEU A 500 -36.64 5.78 29.13
C LEU A 500 -37.61 5.40 30.25
N THR A 501 -38.10 6.41 30.98
CA THR A 501 -39.19 6.26 31.96
C THR A 501 -40.57 6.54 31.36
N GLN A 502 -40.63 7.13 30.17
CA GLN A 502 -41.87 7.57 29.50
C GLN A 502 -41.82 7.36 27.98
N ALA A 503 -42.98 7.10 27.36
CA ALA A 503 -43.08 6.81 25.93
C ALA A 503 -42.57 7.95 25.02
N TRP A 504 -42.83 9.21 25.37
CA TRP A 504 -42.43 10.39 24.59
C TRP A 504 -40.91 10.56 24.45
N GLN A 505 -40.12 10.10 25.44
CA GLN A 505 -38.66 10.15 25.42
C GLN A 505 -38.05 9.21 24.35
N SER A 506 -38.81 8.19 23.89
CA SER A 506 -38.32 7.13 23.01
C SER A 506 -37.79 7.62 21.67
N ARG A 507 -38.37 8.69 21.10
CA ARG A 507 -37.94 9.28 19.82
C ARG A 507 -36.57 9.96 19.94
N ALA A 508 -36.34 10.69 21.02
CA ALA A 508 -35.05 11.32 21.30
C ALA A 508 -33.95 10.30 21.59
N ALA A 509 -34.24 9.26 22.39
CA ALA A 509 -33.28 8.17 22.62
C ALA A 509 -32.93 7.38 21.34
N TYR A 510 -33.89 7.22 20.41
CA TYR A 510 -33.63 6.60 19.12
C TYR A 510 -32.70 7.46 18.25
N LEU A 511 -32.93 8.77 18.18
CA LEU A 511 -32.08 9.70 17.44
C LEU A 511 -30.70 9.90 18.10
N VAL A 512 -30.59 9.79 19.42
CA VAL A 512 -29.28 9.69 20.11
C VAL A 512 -28.54 8.42 19.74
N ALA A 513 -29.20 7.26 19.65
CA ALA A 513 -28.53 6.03 19.22
C ALA A 513 -28.01 6.11 17.78
N ILE A 514 -28.70 6.84 16.89
CA ILE A 514 -28.27 7.06 15.49
C ILE A 514 -27.20 8.15 15.39
N HIS A 515 -27.52 9.37 15.83
CA HIS A 515 -26.72 10.55 15.56
C HIS A 515 -25.74 10.89 16.70
N GLY A 516 -26.14 10.68 17.95
CA GLY A 516 -25.32 10.92 19.13
C GLY A 516 -24.19 9.89 19.28
N VAL A 517 -24.56 8.62 19.42
CA VAL A 517 -23.60 7.52 19.65
C VAL A 517 -22.95 7.06 18.35
N GLY A 518 -23.69 7.01 17.23
CA GLY A 518 -23.10 6.75 15.90
C GLY A 518 -22.11 7.85 15.48
N GLY A 519 -22.37 9.09 15.87
CA GLY A 519 -21.49 10.22 15.62
C GLY A 519 -20.18 10.16 16.42
N VAL A 520 -20.29 9.90 17.73
CA VAL A 520 -19.16 9.61 18.62
C VAL A 520 -18.33 8.43 18.08
N TRP A 521 -18.99 7.35 17.66
CA TRP A 521 -18.30 6.21 17.05
C TRP A 521 -17.56 6.59 15.77
N GLY A 522 -18.19 7.35 14.87
CA GLY A 522 -17.57 7.80 13.64
C GLY A 522 -16.31 8.64 13.85
N SER A 523 -16.34 9.58 14.80
CA SER A 523 -15.15 10.36 15.17
C SER A 523 -14.07 9.50 15.83
N LEU A 524 -14.40 8.43 16.56
CA LEU A 524 -13.40 7.46 17.02
C LEU A 524 -12.79 6.64 15.87
N CYS A 525 -13.59 6.25 14.87
CA CYS A 525 -13.09 5.52 13.69
C CYS A 525 -12.02 6.29 12.92
N VAL A 526 -12.05 7.64 12.92
CA VAL A 526 -10.98 8.47 12.33
C VAL A 526 -9.61 8.15 12.95
N ALA A 527 -9.53 7.93 14.27
CA ALA A 527 -8.27 7.64 14.97
C ALA A 527 -7.91 6.15 14.99
N LEU A 528 -8.89 5.26 14.80
CA LEU A 528 -8.72 3.80 14.86
C LEU A 528 -8.46 3.16 13.48
N LEU A 529 -8.87 3.83 12.40
CA LEU A 529 -8.81 3.31 11.02
C LEU A 529 -8.34 4.35 9.99
N GLY A 530 -8.26 5.64 10.34
CA GLY A 530 -7.90 6.70 9.40
C GLY A 530 -6.39 6.87 9.19
N SER A 531 -6.02 7.25 7.96
CA SER A 531 -4.72 7.82 7.52
C SER A 531 -3.49 6.92 7.39
N GLU A 532 -3.46 5.67 7.87
CA GLU A 532 -2.40 4.70 7.48
C GLU A 532 -2.93 3.33 6.98
N GLY A 533 -4.24 3.09 7.06
CA GLY A 533 -4.86 1.86 6.56
C GLY A 533 -4.78 0.66 7.51
N MET A 534 -4.99 -0.52 6.95
CA MET A 534 -5.59 -1.65 7.67
C MET A 534 -4.75 -2.18 8.85
N PHE A 535 -5.21 -1.86 10.07
CA PHE A 535 -4.56 -2.18 11.35
C PHE A 535 -3.17 -1.56 11.56
N ALA A 536 -2.93 -0.35 11.03
CA ALA A 536 -1.87 0.50 11.58
C ALA A 536 -2.07 0.71 13.10
N MET A 537 -0.98 0.94 13.84
CA MET A 537 -1.07 1.22 15.29
C MET A 537 -1.91 2.48 15.51
N PRO A 538 -2.96 2.46 16.37
CA PRO A 538 -3.83 3.61 16.56
C PRO A 538 -3.04 4.86 16.91
N ASN A 539 -3.20 5.92 16.12
CA ASN A 539 -2.49 7.18 16.34
C ASN A 539 -3.01 7.79 17.65
N VAL A 540 -2.26 7.59 18.74
CA VAL A 540 -2.69 7.96 20.10
C VAL A 540 -2.93 9.47 20.23
N ALA A 541 -2.13 10.29 19.55
CA ALA A 541 -2.35 11.74 19.53
C ALA A 541 -3.68 12.10 18.84
N LEU A 542 -3.94 11.52 17.66
CA LEU A 542 -5.21 11.68 16.96
C LEU A 542 -6.39 11.16 17.80
N LEU A 543 -6.26 10.00 18.47
CA LEU A 543 -7.29 9.48 19.36
C LEU A 543 -7.62 10.45 20.50
N LEU A 544 -6.61 11.10 21.08
CA LEU A 544 -6.80 12.15 22.08
C LEU A 544 -7.49 13.38 21.51
N TYR A 545 -7.16 13.83 20.29
CA TYR A 545 -7.85 14.94 19.63
C TYR A 545 -9.31 14.61 19.28
N GLN A 546 -9.59 13.38 18.83
CA GLN A 546 -10.95 12.90 18.58
C GLN A 546 -11.77 12.85 19.88
N LEU A 547 -11.20 12.31 20.96
CA LEU A 547 -11.82 12.31 22.29
C LEU A 547 -12.06 13.73 22.83
N GLN A 548 -11.13 14.65 22.57
CA GLN A 548 -11.26 16.07 22.94
C GLN A 548 -12.43 16.72 22.19
N GLY A 549 -12.50 16.60 20.86
CA GLY A 549 -13.59 17.14 20.06
C GLY A 549 -14.96 16.55 20.44
N ILE A 550 -15.03 15.24 20.70
CA ILE A 550 -16.22 14.56 21.22
C ILE A 550 -16.65 15.14 22.57
N ALA A 551 -15.73 15.28 23.53
CA ALA A 551 -16.02 15.76 24.88
C ALA A 551 -16.47 17.23 24.87
N VAL A 552 -15.78 18.08 24.09
CA VAL A 552 -16.15 19.49 23.89
C VAL A 552 -17.54 19.58 23.24
N GLY A 553 -17.81 18.81 22.19
CA GLY A 553 -19.11 18.77 21.52
C GLY A 553 -20.25 18.36 22.44
N LEU A 554 -20.05 17.35 23.30
CA LEU A 554 -21.01 16.94 24.31
C LEU A 554 -21.29 18.05 25.33
N VAL A 555 -20.24 18.64 25.95
CA VAL A 555 -20.38 19.70 26.95
C VAL A 555 -21.06 20.94 26.37
N TYR A 556 -20.61 21.38 25.19
CA TYR A 556 -21.19 22.50 24.45
C TYR A 556 -22.68 22.29 24.15
N SER A 557 -23.06 21.09 23.71
CA SER A 557 -24.45 20.73 23.43
C SER A 557 -25.33 20.75 24.69
N VAL A 558 -24.82 20.27 25.82
CA VAL A 558 -25.51 20.32 27.13
C VAL A 558 -25.72 21.77 27.58
N VAL A 559 -24.70 22.61 27.46
CA VAL A 559 -24.75 24.03 27.84
C VAL A 559 -25.72 24.81 26.97
N LEU A 560 -25.65 24.67 25.64
CA LEU A 560 -26.57 25.38 24.74
C LEU A 560 -28.00 24.85 24.81
N ALA A 561 -28.23 23.57 25.06
CA ALA A 561 -29.58 23.05 25.31
C ALA A 561 -30.20 23.67 26.57
N GLN A 562 -29.40 23.88 27.62
CA GLN A 562 -29.82 24.58 28.83
C GLN A 562 -30.11 26.07 28.56
N ALA A 563 -29.31 26.75 27.72
CA ALA A 563 -29.57 28.13 27.32
C ALA A 563 -30.84 28.27 26.44
N ALA A 564 -31.00 27.41 25.43
CA ALA A 564 -32.18 27.37 24.57
C ALA A 564 -33.47 27.09 25.37
N TRP A 565 -33.40 26.19 26.37
CA TRP A 565 -34.52 25.95 27.28
C TRP A 565 -34.89 27.19 28.10
N MET A 566 -33.91 27.94 28.64
CA MET A 566 -34.19 29.18 29.38
C MET A 566 -34.88 30.22 28.50
N LEU A 567 -34.41 30.38 27.26
CA LEU A 567 -34.96 31.31 26.28
C LEU A 567 -36.40 30.93 25.89
N LEU A 568 -36.68 29.64 25.65
CA LEU A 568 -38.03 29.14 25.40
C LEU A 568 -38.96 29.29 26.63
N ALA A 569 -38.45 29.04 27.84
CA ALA A 569 -39.21 29.18 29.08
C ALA A 569 -39.56 30.65 29.40
N PHE A 570 -38.71 31.62 29.01
CA PHE A 570 -39.02 33.04 29.13
C PHE A 570 -40.26 33.42 28.30
N ARG A 571 -40.34 32.95 27.05
CA ARG A 571 -41.48 33.19 26.16
C ARG A 571 -42.80 32.57 26.66
N GLN A 572 -42.74 31.50 27.45
CA GLN A 572 -43.94 30.90 28.07
C GLN A 572 -44.43 31.66 29.31
N ARG A 573 -43.66 32.62 29.84
CA ARG A 573 -44.02 33.43 31.02
C ARG A 573 -44.62 34.79 30.68
N THR A 574 -44.50 35.26 29.44
CA THR A 574 -45.27 36.41 28.94
C THR A 574 -46.68 35.94 28.57
N PRO A 575 -47.73 36.27 29.35
CA PRO A 575 -49.09 36.04 28.88
C PRO A 575 -49.32 36.89 27.62
N ILE A 576 -49.82 36.27 26.55
CA ILE A 576 -50.46 37.03 25.48
C ILE A 576 -51.71 37.63 26.12
N VAL A 577 -51.74 38.96 26.26
CA VAL A 577 -52.89 39.68 26.77
C VAL A 577 -54.07 39.40 25.84
N ALA A 578 -55.09 38.73 26.34
CA ALA A 578 -56.29 38.43 25.58
C ALA A 578 -57.09 39.70 25.37
N ASN A 579 -57.28 40.06 24.10
CA ASN A 579 -58.22 41.04 23.55
C ASN A 579 -58.76 40.44 22.24
#